data_AF-A0A9Q1JC33-F1
#
_entry.id   AF-A0A9Q1JC33-F1
#
_cell.length_a   1.000
_cell.length_b   1.000
_cell.length_c   1.000
_cell.angle_alpha   90.00
_cell.angle_beta   90.00
_cell.angle_gamma   90.00
#
_symmetry.space_group_name_H-M   'P 1'
#
loop_
_entity.id
_entity.type
_entity.pdbx_description
1 polymer ?
#
loop_
_entity_poly.entity_id
_entity_poly.type
_entity_poly.pdbx_seq_one_letter_code
_entity_poly.pdbx_strand_id
1 'polypeptide(L)'
;YDGTALNDHLLTGPDLTNGLTGVLCRFRKHPIAIMCDVEKMFHRFHVDQEDRDYLRFMWWENGELNSEPKEYRMKVHLFGAASSPGCANYGMKYLASQHDKEYPLAANFIKESFYVDDGLVSVEHVDTAIRLVKEAQEVFAEGRLHLHKFISNNREVLESVPESERASGVRDVDLSHDELPVQTVLGVKWNGSWPPSYYWGRKYYRKCAKGA
;
A
#
# COMPACT_ATOMS: atom_id res chain seq x y z
N TYR A 1 -10.06 -28.94 9.20
CA TYR A 1 -10.07 -30.23 9.94
C TYR A 1 -9.81 -29.91 11.40
N ASP A 2 -10.44 -30.64 12.33
CA ASP A 2 -10.31 -30.42 13.78
C ASP A 2 -10.58 -28.97 14.26
N GLY A 3 -11.51 -28.27 13.59
CA GLY A 3 -11.87 -26.90 13.94
C GLY A 3 -10.81 -25.81 13.69
N THR A 4 -9.58 -26.19 13.32
CA THR A 4 -8.51 -25.23 13.03
C THR A 4 -8.55 -24.73 11.58
N ALA A 5 -8.12 -23.49 11.39
CA ALA A 5 -7.87 -22.84 10.12
C ALA A 5 -6.37 -22.82 9.81
N LEU A 6 -6.01 -22.60 8.54
CA LEU A 6 -4.62 -22.48 8.12
C LEU A 6 -3.84 -21.43 8.95
N ASN A 7 -4.47 -20.30 9.24
CA ASN A 7 -3.85 -19.21 10.01
C ASN A 7 -3.50 -19.59 11.45
N ASP A 8 -4.12 -20.62 12.03
CA ASP A 8 -3.77 -21.09 13.38
C ASP A 8 -2.39 -21.74 13.40
N HIS A 9 -1.90 -22.18 12.24
CA HIS A 9 -0.64 -22.91 12.08
C HIS A 9 0.43 -22.13 11.32
N LEU A 10 0.07 -20.98 10.72
CA LEU A 10 1.04 -20.12 10.03
C LEU A 10 1.78 -19.24 11.03
N LEU A 11 3.11 -19.24 10.92
CA LEU A 11 3.92 -18.23 11.58
C LEU A 11 3.67 -16.87 10.93
N THR A 12 3.21 -15.89 11.72
CA THR A 12 2.99 -14.50 11.25
C THR A 12 4.29 -13.81 10.85
N GLY A 13 5.43 -14.32 11.32
CA GLY A 13 6.72 -13.65 11.23
C GLY A 13 6.85 -12.48 12.20
N PRO A 14 7.99 -11.76 12.19
CA PRO A 14 8.15 -10.55 12.97
C PRO A 14 7.18 -9.47 12.49
N ASP A 15 6.64 -8.67 13.41
CA ASP A 15 5.84 -7.50 13.04
C ASP A 15 6.76 -6.41 12.48
N LEU A 16 6.85 -6.37 11.15
CA LEU A 16 7.60 -5.38 10.39
C LEU A 16 6.73 -4.20 9.94
N THR A 17 5.47 -4.20 10.34
CA THR A 17 4.52 -3.13 10.00
C THR A 17 4.89 -1.87 10.76
N ASN A 18 4.91 -0.73 10.08
CA ASN A 18 5.13 0.53 10.78
C ASN A 18 3.91 0.85 11.64
N GLY A 19 4.14 1.33 12.86
CA GLY A 19 3.04 1.76 13.73
C GLY A 19 2.21 2.85 13.06
N LEU A 20 0.90 2.64 13.00
CA LEU A 20 -0.06 3.56 12.36
C LEU A 20 0.12 5.01 12.84
N THR A 21 0.31 5.21 14.14
CA THR A 21 0.55 6.53 14.72
C THR A 21 1.80 7.20 14.14
N GLY A 22 2.89 6.45 13.97
CA GLY A 22 4.14 6.97 13.41
C GLY A 22 3.99 7.39 11.95
N VAL A 23 3.31 6.57 11.15
CA VAL A 23 2.98 6.88 9.75
C VAL A 23 2.13 8.15 9.66
N LEU A 24 1.06 8.24 10.46
CA LEU A 24 0.19 9.42 10.48
C LEU A 24 0.92 10.68 10.99
N CYS A 25 1.83 10.56 11.96
CA CYS A 25 2.65 11.68 12.41
C CYS A 25 3.57 12.20 11.32
N ARG A 26 4.24 11.32 10.56
CA ARG A 26 5.08 11.70 9.41
C ARG A 26 4.26 12.35 8.29
N PHE A 27 3.06 11.82 8.02
CA PHE A 27 2.14 12.43 7.06
C PHE A 27 1.68 13.84 7.48
N ARG A 28 1.59 14.12 8.78
CA ARG A 28 1.13 15.42 9.31
C ARG A 28 2.22 16.47 9.51
N LYS A 29 3.49 16.09 9.33
CA LYS A 29 4.63 16.88 9.78
C LYS A 29 4.89 18.13 8.94
N HIS A 30 4.61 18.07 7.63
CA HIS A 30 5.02 19.09 6.66
C HIS A 30 3.86 19.47 5.73
N PRO A 31 3.94 20.63 5.02
CA PRO A 31 2.80 21.17 4.28
C PRO A 31 2.42 20.38 3.01
N ILE A 32 3.37 19.70 2.36
CA ILE A 32 3.12 18.99 1.09
C ILE A 32 2.98 17.51 1.38
N ALA A 33 1.78 16.98 1.26
CA ALA A 33 1.45 15.58 1.49
C ALA A 33 1.48 14.78 0.19
N ILE A 34 1.96 13.54 0.28
CA ILE A 34 1.92 12.55 -0.79
C ILE A 34 1.31 11.27 -0.22
N MET A 35 0.41 10.67 -0.99
CA MET A 35 -0.12 9.34 -0.75
C MET A 35 0.01 8.49 -2.00
N CYS A 36 0.21 7.19 -1.82
CA CYS A 36 0.16 6.19 -2.88
C CYS A 36 -0.22 4.82 -2.31
N ASP A 37 -0.47 3.87 -3.20
CA ASP A 37 -0.79 2.48 -2.90
C ASP A 37 0.21 1.56 -3.61
N VAL A 38 0.43 0.35 -3.11
CA VAL A 38 1.21 -0.68 -3.80
C VAL A 38 0.26 -1.61 -4.57
N GLU A 39 0.33 -1.59 -5.89
CA GLU A 39 -0.58 -2.35 -6.74
C GLU A 39 -0.45 -3.87 -6.48
N LYS A 40 -1.52 -4.45 -5.90
CA LYS A 40 -1.64 -5.89 -5.61
C LYS A 40 -0.44 -6.41 -4.80
N MET A 41 0.00 -5.62 -3.81
CA MET A 41 1.20 -5.87 -2.98
C MET A 41 1.54 -7.35 -2.76
N PHE A 42 0.65 -8.12 -2.12
CA PHE A 42 0.92 -9.53 -1.78
C PHE A 42 1.17 -10.42 -3.01
N HIS A 43 0.48 -10.18 -4.12
CA HIS A 43 0.61 -10.97 -5.34
C HIS A 43 1.94 -10.75 -6.07
N ARG A 44 2.73 -9.76 -5.66
CA ARG A 44 4.06 -9.52 -6.21
C ARG A 44 5.15 -10.36 -5.52
N PHE A 45 4.85 -10.89 -4.34
CA PHE A 45 5.77 -11.75 -3.57
C PHE A 45 5.43 -13.22 -3.79
N HIS A 46 6.42 -13.99 -4.24
CA HIS A 46 6.25 -15.41 -4.52
C HIS A 46 6.39 -16.23 -3.25
N VAL A 47 5.58 -17.29 -3.15
CA VAL A 47 5.69 -18.31 -2.10
C VAL A 47 6.64 -19.39 -2.58
N ASP A 48 7.51 -19.84 -1.68
CA ASP A 48 8.46 -20.91 -1.95
C ASP A 48 7.73 -22.18 -2.38
N GLN A 49 8.33 -22.91 -3.32
CA GLN A 49 7.65 -24.02 -3.99
C GLN A 49 7.17 -25.10 -3.02
N GLU A 50 7.91 -25.32 -1.94
CA GLU A 50 7.61 -26.30 -0.88
C GLU A 50 6.38 -25.91 -0.05
N ASP A 51 6.11 -24.61 0.09
CA ASP A 51 5.01 -24.09 0.90
C ASP A 51 3.70 -23.88 0.13
N ARG A 52 3.73 -23.93 -1.21
CA ARG A 52 2.54 -23.70 -2.07
C ARG A 52 1.44 -24.72 -1.86
N ASP A 53 1.79 -25.90 -1.35
CA ASP A 53 0.82 -26.96 -1.08
C ASP A 53 -0.13 -26.62 0.07
N TYR A 54 0.27 -25.72 0.97
CA TYR A 54 -0.61 -25.18 2.03
C TYR A 54 -1.59 -24.12 1.52
N LEU A 55 -1.38 -23.60 0.31
CA LEU A 55 -2.18 -22.55 -0.31
C LEU A 55 -3.03 -23.08 -1.46
N ARG A 56 -3.52 -24.32 -1.30
CA ARG A 56 -4.42 -24.98 -2.25
C ARG A 56 -5.83 -24.44 -2.15
N PHE A 57 -6.50 -24.36 -3.27
CA PHE A 57 -7.93 -24.12 -3.33
C PHE A 57 -8.58 -24.97 -4.41
N MET A 58 -9.83 -25.33 -4.16
CA MET A 58 -10.66 -26.06 -5.12
C MET A 58 -11.43 -25.07 -5.97
N TRP A 59 -11.59 -25.39 -7.26
CA TRP A 59 -12.30 -24.58 -8.22
C TRP A 59 -13.22 -25.44 -9.07
N TRP A 60 -14.50 -25.04 -9.16
CA TRP A 60 -15.49 -25.67 -10.01
C TRP A 60 -15.66 -24.86 -11.28
N GLU A 61 -15.33 -25.44 -12.43
CA GLU A 61 -15.53 -24.77 -13.70
C GLU A 61 -17.02 -24.47 -13.93
N ASN A 62 -17.31 -23.27 -14.46
CA ASN A 62 -18.66 -22.79 -14.70
C ASN A 62 -19.59 -22.76 -13.47
N GLY A 63 -19.05 -22.88 -12.25
CA GLY A 63 -19.83 -22.90 -11.01
C GLY A 63 -20.60 -24.21 -10.79
N GLU A 64 -20.28 -25.28 -11.51
CA GLU A 64 -20.96 -26.56 -11.41
C GLU A 64 -20.47 -27.36 -10.19
N LEU A 65 -21.07 -27.13 -9.02
CA LEU A 65 -20.65 -27.76 -7.75
C LEU A 65 -20.78 -29.29 -7.70
N ASN A 66 -21.51 -29.89 -8.64
CA ASN A 66 -21.67 -31.35 -8.78
C ASN A 66 -20.54 -31.99 -9.61
N SER A 67 -19.71 -31.18 -10.26
CA SER A 67 -18.54 -31.66 -11.01
C SER A 67 -17.34 -31.89 -10.10
N GLU A 68 -16.37 -32.67 -10.57
CA GLU A 68 -15.11 -32.87 -9.87
C GLU A 68 -14.33 -31.53 -9.83
N PRO A 69 -13.99 -31.00 -8.64
CA PRO A 69 -13.25 -29.75 -8.55
C PRO A 69 -11.83 -29.89 -9.09
N LYS A 70 -11.34 -28.84 -9.73
CA LYS A 70 -9.92 -28.70 -10.04
C LYS A 70 -9.17 -28.14 -8.84
N GLU A 71 -8.04 -28.75 -8.51
CA GLU A 71 -7.13 -28.23 -7.50
C GLU A 71 -6.13 -27.24 -8.11
N TYR A 72 -6.06 -26.05 -7.51
CA TYR A 72 -5.07 -25.05 -7.84
C TYR A 72 -4.19 -24.73 -6.64
N ARG A 73 -2.99 -24.24 -6.91
CA ARG A 73 -2.01 -23.81 -5.91
C ARG A 73 -1.64 -22.36 -6.15
N MET A 74 -1.80 -21.53 -5.13
CA MET A 74 -1.30 -20.16 -5.20
C MET A 74 0.22 -20.18 -5.25
N LYS A 75 0.80 -19.37 -6.14
CA LYS A 75 2.26 -19.21 -6.28
C LYS A 75 2.79 -17.97 -5.57
N VAL A 76 1.88 -17.15 -5.05
CA VAL A 76 2.15 -15.83 -4.49
C VAL A 76 1.41 -15.68 -3.17
N HIS A 77 1.85 -14.74 -2.35
CA HIS A 77 1.19 -14.44 -1.09
C HIS A 77 -0.23 -13.93 -1.36
N LEU A 78 -1.19 -14.42 -0.58
CA LEU A 78 -2.60 -14.06 -0.68
C LEU A 78 -3.04 -13.14 0.47
N PHE A 79 -4.10 -12.41 0.22
CA PHE A 79 -4.82 -11.70 1.27
C PHE A 79 -5.43 -12.69 2.27
N GLY A 80 -5.31 -12.39 3.56
CA GLY A 80 -5.90 -13.18 4.63
C GLY A 80 -5.02 -14.29 5.20
N ALA A 81 -3.90 -14.65 4.55
CA ALA A 81 -2.89 -15.51 5.18
C ALA A 81 -2.07 -14.73 6.20
N ALA A 82 -1.94 -15.26 7.41
CA ALA A 82 -1.32 -14.59 8.56
C ALA A 82 0.16 -14.21 8.32
N SER A 83 0.87 -14.97 7.48
CA SER A 83 2.28 -14.73 7.12
C SER A 83 2.48 -13.68 6.02
N SER A 84 1.47 -13.44 5.17
CA SER A 84 1.61 -12.58 3.99
C SER A 84 2.06 -11.14 4.29
N PRO A 85 1.51 -10.45 5.32
CA PRO A 85 1.95 -9.09 5.65
C PRO A 85 3.44 -9.03 6.03
N GLY A 86 3.90 -9.99 6.84
CA GLY A 86 5.31 -10.07 7.26
C GLY A 86 6.25 -10.25 6.07
N CYS A 87 5.96 -11.21 5.19
CA CYS A 87 6.76 -11.49 4.00
C CYS A 87 6.81 -10.29 3.03
N ALA A 88 5.65 -9.67 2.75
CA ALA A 88 5.59 -8.54 1.84
C ALA A 88 6.27 -7.28 2.40
N ASN A 89 6.05 -6.96 3.68
CA ASN A 89 6.73 -5.84 4.33
C ASN A 89 8.24 -6.06 4.38
N TYR A 90 8.70 -7.27 4.68
CA TYR A 90 10.12 -7.61 4.62
C TYR A 90 10.69 -7.37 3.23
N GLY A 91 10.03 -7.88 2.18
CA GLY A 91 10.51 -7.74 0.81
C GLY A 91 10.63 -6.27 0.36
N MET A 92 9.66 -5.42 0.71
CA MET A 92 9.75 -3.97 0.43
C MET A 92 10.88 -3.29 1.21
N LYS A 93 11.03 -3.58 2.51
CA LYS A 93 12.09 -3.01 3.34
C LYS A 93 13.48 -3.47 2.89
N TYR A 94 13.58 -4.73 2.46
CA TYR A 94 14.78 -5.29 1.88
C TYR A 94 15.14 -4.56 0.58
N LEU A 95 14.20 -4.41 -0.36
CA LEU A 95 14.41 -3.66 -1.59
C LEU A 95 14.89 -2.24 -1.31
N ALA A 96 14.23 -1.51 -0.42
CA ALA A 96 14.66 -0.19 0.01
C ALA A 96 16.07 -0.17 0.62
N SER A 97 16.46 -1.23 1.35
CA SER A 97 17.82 -1.32 1.91
C SER A 97 18.91 -1.48 0.85
N GLN A 98 18.62 -2.14 -0.27
CA GLN A 98 19.57 -2.31 -1.36
C GLN A 98 19.85 -0.99 -2.10
N HIS A 99 18.85 -0.10 -2.14
CA HIS A 99 18.93 1.18 -2.83
C HIS A 99 19.18 2.38 -1.90
N ASP A 100 19.49 2.14 -0.62
CA ASP A 100 19.59 3.18 0.40
C ASP A 100 20.68 4.23 0.13
N LYS A 101 21.76 3.82 -0.55
CA LYS A 101 22.88 4.73 -0.90
C LYS A 101 22.58 5.61 -2.11
N GLU A 102 21.83 5.09 -3.07
CA GLU A 102 21.50 5.77 -4.32
C GLU A 102 20.27 6.66 -4.16
N TYR A 103 19.27 6.14 -3.44
CA TYR A 103 17.96 6.78 -3.24
C TYR A 103 17.61 6.86 -1.74
N PRO A 104 18.40 7.58 -0.91
CA PRO A 104 18.19 7.62 0.54
C PRO A 104 16.82 8.18 0.94
N LEU A 105 16.29 9.14 0.16
CA LEU A 105 14.99 9.76 0.41
C LEU A 105 13.85 8.75 0.19
N ALA A 106 13.84 8.07 -0.97
CA ALA A 106 12.87 7.02 -1.25
C ALA A 106 13.02 5.81 -0.30
N ALA A 107 14.24 5.37 -0.03
CA ALA A 107 14.49 4.24 0.86
C ALA A 107 13.93 4.49 2.27
N ASN A 108 14.14 5.69 2.82
CA ASN A 108 13.56 6.08 4.10
C ASN A 108 12.03 6.14 4.06
N PHE A 109 11.45 6.69 2.98
CA PHE A 109 9.99 6.69 2.78
C PHE A 109 9.42 5.26 2.77
N ILE A 110 10.01 4.35 2.01
CA ILE A 110 9.54 2.97 1.89
C ILE A 110 9.64 2.23 3.23
N LYS A 111 10.74 2.43 3.97
CA LYS A 111 10.96 1.77 5.26
C LYS A 111 10.01 2.25 6.34
N GLU A 112 9.73 3.55 6.40
CA GLU A 112 9.08 4.17 7.56
C GLU A 112 7.64 4.63 7.30
N SER A 113 7.25 4.90 6.06
CA SER A 113 6.02 5.65 5.76
C SER A 113 4.91 4.81 5.11
N PHE A 114 5.11 3.49 4.99
CA PHE A 114 4.05 2.57 4.58
C PHE A 114 3.33 1.97 5.79
N TYR A 115 2.00 1.90 5.71
CA TYR A 115 1.16 1.05 6.55
C TYR A 115 0.58 -0.06 5.66
N VAL A 116 1.25 -1.22 5.67
CA VAL A 116 0.98 -2.31 4.72
C VAL A 116 1.20 -1.82 3.27
N ASP A 117 0.15 -1.67 2.48
CA ASP A 117 0.16 -1.23 1.09
C ASP A 117 0.00 0.30 0.92
N ASP A 118 -0.48 1.01 1.94
CA ASP A 118 -0.71 2.46 1.89
C ASP A 118 0.57 3.25 2.27
N GLY A 119 1.12 4.00 1.33
CA GLY A 119 2.26 4.91 1.54
C GLY A 119 1.81 6.34 1.85
N LEU A 120 2.27 6.91 2.97
CA LEU A 120 1.82 8.22 3.46
C LEU A 120 3.00 9.05 3.99
N VAL A 121 3.28 10.18 3.35
CA VAL A 121 4.34 11.09 3.81
C VAL A 121 3.99 12.55 3.57
N SER A 122 4.68 13.44 4.27
CA SER A 122 4.72 14.85 3.92
C SER A 122 6.14 15.37 3.89
N VAL A 123 6.41 16.38 3.07
CA VAL A 123 7.72 17.04 2.91
C VAL A 123 7.58 18.56 2.84
N GLU A 124 8.68 19.28 3.06
CA GLU A 124 8.69 20.75 3.16
C GLU A 124 8.59 21.46 1.81
N HIS A 125 9.15 20.86 0.75
CA HIS A 125 9.32 21.51 -0.54
C HIS A 125 8.80 20.66 -1.71
N VAL A 126 8.24 21.33 -2.73
CA VAL A 126 7.66 20.70 -3.93
C VAL A 126 8.71 19.88 -4.66
N ASP A 127 9.91 20.41 -4.85
CA ASP A 127 11.01 19.69 -5.52
C ASP A 127 11.36 18.38 -4.80
N THR A 128 11.32 18.39 -3.47
CA THR A 128 11.57 17.18 -2.66
C THR A 128 10.44 16.17 -2.83
N ALA A 129 9.19 16.64 -2.95
CA ALA A 129 8.02 15.79 -3.17
C ALA A 129 8.08 15.10 -4.54
N ILE A 130 8.34 15.86 -5.61
CA ILE A 130 8.47 15.35 -6.98
C ILE A 130 9.62 14.34 -7.05
N ARG A 131 10.78 14.69 -6.49
CA ARG A 131 11.93 13.79 -6.44
C ARG A 131 11.60 12.50 -5.68
N LEU A 132 10.97 12.60 -4.51
CA LEU A 132 10.59 11.44 -3.71
C LEU A 132 9.66 10.49 -4.48
N VAL A 133 8.64 11.01 -5.17
CA VAL A 133 7.71 10.19 -5.96
C VAL A 133 8.47 9.44 -7.06
N LYS A 134 9.31 10.15 -7.82
CA LYS A 134 10.10 9.55 -8.90
C LYS A 134 11.05 8.47 -8.39
N GLU A 135 11.86 8.78 -7.38
CA GLU A 135 12.81 7.84 -6.80
C GLU A 135 12.10 6.61 -6.20
N ALA A 136 10.95 6.80 -5.55
CA ALA A 136 10.17 5.68 -5.00
C ALA A 136 9.62 4.76 -6.09
N GLN A 137 9.15 5.33 -7.21
CA GLN A 137 8.72 4.54 -8.38
C GLN A 137 9.89 3.77 -8.99
N GLU A 138 11.07 4.39 -9.12
CA GLU A 138 12.29 3.74 -9.61
C GLU A 138 12.71 2.56 -8.72
N VAL A 139 12.78 2.77 -7.40
CA VAL A 139 13.11 1.69 -6.44
C VAL A 139 12.10 0.55 -6.51
N PHE A 140 10.80 0.85 -6.59
CA PHE A 140 9.78 -0.20 -6.69
C PHE A 140 9.84 -0.97 -8.01
N ALA A 141 10.17 -0.30 -9.11
CA ALA A 141 10.29 -0.92 -10.43
C ALA A 141 11.39 -2.00 -10.47
N GLU A 142 12.52 -1.78 -9.78
CA GLU A 142 13.59 -2.78 -9.62
C GLU A 142 13.09 -4.09 -8.97
N GLY A 143 12.14 -3.96 -8.03
CA GLY A 143 11.47 -5.08 -7.37
C GLY A 143 10.26 -5.65 -8.12
N ARG A 144 9.96 -5.17 -9.34
CA ARG A 144 8.71 -5.45 -10.08
C ARG A 144 7.44 -5.13 -9.27
N LEU A 145 7.58 -4.20 -8.34
CA LEU A 145 6.48 -3.58 -7.62
C LEU A 145 6.04 -2.33 -8.38
N HIS A 146 4.80 -1.90 -8.15
CA HIS A 146 4.24 -0.76 -8.84
C HIS A 146 3.50 0.12 -7.85
N LEU A 147 3.92 1.39 -7.75
CA LEU A 147 3.21 2.41 -7.00
C LEU A 147 2.20 3.09 -7.89
N HIS A 148 0.96 3.18 -7.43
CA HIS A 148 -0.16 3.78 -8.16
C HIS A 148 -1.09 4.52 -7.20
N LYS A 149 -2.17 5.07 -7.74
CA LYS A 149 -3.16 5.89 -7.01
C LYS A 149 -2.53 7.05 -6.24
N PHE A 150 -1.58 7.74 -6.87
CA PHE A 150 -0.96 8.91 -6.25
C PHE A 150 -1.98 10.01 -5.99
N ILE A 151 -1.85 10.63 -4.82
CA ILE A 151 -2.60 11.80 -4.37
C ILE A 151 -1.62 12.77 -3.71
N SER A 152 -1.80 14.07 -3.93
CA SER A 152 -1.07 15.12 -3.22
C SER A 152 -1.97 16.35 -3.05
N ASN A 153 -1.69 17.18 -2.05
CA ASN A 153 -2.34 18.48 -1.86
C ASN A 153 -1.68 19.62 -2.65
N ASN A 154 -0.57 19.33 -3.34
CA ASN A 154 0.12 20.27 -4.19
C ASN A 154 -0.06 19.87 -5.66
N ARG A 155 -0.54 20.81 -6.48
CA ARG A 155 -0.85 20.59 -7.90
C ARG A 155 0.39 20.26 -8.72
N GLU A 156 1.51 20.97 -8.52
CA GLU A 156 2.76 20.72 -9.25
C GLU A 156 3.27 19.29 -9.00
N VAL A 157 3.12 18.77 -7.76
CA VAL A 157 3.44 17.37 -7.45
C VAL A 157 2.52 16.42 -8.20
N LEU A 158 1.20 16.66 -8.22
CA LEU A 158 0.25 15.82 -8.96
C LEU A 158 0.52 15.83 -10.47
N GLU A 159 0.83 17.01 -11.04
CA GLU A 159 1.14 17.20 -12.46
C GLU A 159 2.41 16.44 -12.87
N SER A 160 3.38 16.31 -11.96
CA SER A 160 4.58 15.50 -12.20
C SER A 160 4.32 13.99 -12.32
N VAL A 161 3.16 13.51 -11.87
CA VAL A 161 2.77 12.10 -11.92
C VAL A 161 1.89 11.83 -13.15
N PRO A 162 2.13 10.76 -13.94
CA PRO A 162 1.27 10.40 -15.06
C PRO A 162 -0.19 10.17 -14.63
N GLU A 163 -1.15 10.58 -15.46
CA GLU A 163 -2.59 10.42 -15.16
C GLU A 163 -3.00 8.96 -14.89
N SER A 164 -2.35 8.00 -15.55
CA SER A 164 -2.56 6.57 -15.32
C SER A 164 -2.23 6.14 -13.89
N GLU A 165 -1.34 6.87 -13.21
CA GLU A 165 -0.88 6.58 -11.86
C GLU A 165 -1.59 7.40 -10.78
N ARG A 166 -2.40 8.41 -11.16
CA ARG A 166 -3.19 9.20 -10.20
C ARG A 166 -4.40 8.42 -9.72
N ALA A 167 -4.86 8.69 -8.49
CA ALA A 167 -6.10 8.10 -7.98
C ALA A 167 -7.32 8.52 -8.83
N SER A 168 -8.30 7.63 -9.02
CA SER A 168 -9.45 7.89 -9.90
C SER A 168 -10.20 9.18 -9.58
N GLY A 169 -10.41 9.49 -8.30
CA GLY A 169 -11.07 10.74 -7.88
C GLY A 169 -10.28 12.01 -8.16
N VAL A 170 -9.00 11.92 -8.56
CA VAL A 170 -8.12 13.04 -8.91
C VAL A 170 -7.93 13.15 -10.42
N ARG A 171 -8.21 12.09 -11.19
CA ARG A 171 -8.04 12.09 -12.65
C ARG A 171 -9.01 13.03 -13.36
N ASP A 172 -10.22 13.15 -12.83
CA ASP A 172 -11.31 13.93 -13.44
C ASP A 172 -11.34 15.39 -12.95
N VAL A 173 -10.32 15.82 -12.20
CA VAL A 173 -10.22 17.17 -11.62
C VAL A 173 -9.40 18.03 -12.57
N ASP A 174 -9.95 19.17 -13.01
CA ASP A 174 -9.14 20.15 -13.73
C ASP A 174 -8.18 20.82 -12.74
N LEU A 175 -6.93 20.34 -12.72
CA LEU A 175 -5.89 20.83 -11.84
C LEU A 175 -5.58 22.32 -12.05
N SER A 176 -6.08 22.96 -13.11
CA SER A 176 -5.93 24.41 -13.30
C SER A 176 -7.02 25.22 -12.58
N HIS A 177 -8.24 24.71 -12.43
CA HIS A 177 -9.39 25.49 -11.91
C HIS A 177 -10.07 24.91 -10.66
N ASP A 178 -9.91 23.62 -10.37
CA ASP A 178 -10.75 22.93 -9.36
C ASP A 178 -10.08 22.76 -7.99
N GLU A 179 -10.88 22.84 -6.92
CA GLU A 179 -10.42 22.44 -5.58
C GLU A 179 -10.09 20.94 -5.55
N LEU A 180 -9.00 20.57 -4.88
CA LEU A 180 -8.62 19.17 -4.74
C LEU A 180 -9.67 18.40 -3.91
N PRO A 181 -10.04 17.19 -4.34
CA PRO A 181 -11.14 16.44 -3.74
C PRO A 181 -10.82 16.01 -2.31
N VAL A 182 -11.87 15.89 -1.48
CA VAL A 182 -11.77 15.29 -0.14
C VAL A 182 -11.57 13.78 -0.29
N GLN A 183 -10.46 13.29 0.24
CA GLN A 183 -10.07 11.88 0.19
C GLN A 183 -10.14 11.24 1.58
N THR A 184 -10.16 9.91 1.64
CA THR A 184 -10.09 9.17 2.90
C THR A 184 -8.71 8.54 3.04
N VAL A 185 -7.98 8.92 4.09
CA VAL A 185 -6.66 8.39 4.46
C VAL A 185 -6.85 7.42 5.61
N LEU A 186 -6.70 6.12 5.37
CA LEU A 186 -6.82 5.07 6.39
C LEU A 186 -8.10 5.19 7.25
N GLY A 187 -9.22 5.55 6.61
CA GLY A 187 -10.53 5.74 7.28
C GLY A 187 -10.78 7.14 7.86
N VAL A 188 -9.87 8.10 7.68
CA VAL A 188 -10.01 9.50 8.12
C VAL A 188 -10.16 10.43 6.91
N LYS A 189 -11.14 11.33 6.93
CA LYS A 189 -11.29 12.33 5.84
C LYS A 189 -10.14 13.35 5.88
N TRP A 190 -9.53 13.58 4.73
CA TRP A 190 -8.54 14.61 4.47
C TRP A 190 -8.99 15.43 3.27
N ASN A 191 -9.02 16.75 3.43
CA ASN A 191 -9.28 17.63 2.30
C ASN A 191 -7.96 17.98 1.63
N GLY A 192 -7.79 17.58 0.36
CA GLY A 192 -6.58 17.82 -0.42
C GLY A 192 -6.26 19.30 -0.62
N SER A 193 -7.16 20.25 -0.33
CA SER A 193 -6.85 21.68 -0.37
C SER A 193 -6.17 22.21 0.91
N TRP A 194 -6.02 21.39 1.95
CA TRP A 194 -5.50 21.83 3.25
C TRP A 194 -4.15 21.20 3.58
N PRO A 195 -3.29 21.90 4.35
CA PRO A 195 -2.11 21.28 4.92
C PRO A 195 -2.50 20.05 5.75
N PRO A 196 -1.67 18.99 5.78
CA PRO A 196 -1.94 17.80 6.57
C PRO A 196 -2.18 18.06 8.05
N SER A 197 -1.75 19.20 8.60
CA SER A 197 -2.04 19.60 9.98
C SER A 197 -3.53 19.87 10.25
N TYR A 198 -4.32 20.20 9.23
CA TYR A 198 -5.75 20.54 9.36
C TYR A 198 -6.64 19.32 9.09
N TYR A 199 -6.68 18.38 10.04
CA TYR A 199 -7.64 17.27 10.05
C TYR A 199 -8.93 17.63 10.80
N TRP A 200 -10.09 17.48 10.17
CA TRP A 200 -11.38 17.49 10.87
C TRP A 200 -11.59 16.13 11.56
N GLY A 201 -11.24 16.08 12.84
CA GLY A 201 -11.59 14.95 13.70
C GLY A 201 -13.09 14.91 13.97
N ARG A 202 -13.87 14.21 13.13
CA ARG A 202 -15.22 13.75 13.52
C ARG A 202 -15.65 12.48 12.74
N LYS A 203 -15.58 11.35 13.47
CA LYS A 203 -16.27 10.04 13.33
C LYS A 203 -15.98 9.18 12.06
N TYR A 204 -15.31 8.03 12.21
CA TYR A 204 -15.94 6.73 12.52
C TYR A 204 -14.89 5.60 12.54
N TYR A 205 -14.65 5.00 13.71
CA TYR A 205 -14.20 3.61 13.83
C TYR A 205 -15.31 2.71 13.26
N ARG A 206 -15.16 2.19 12.03
CA ARG A 206 -15.91 1.02 11.53
C ARG A 206 -15.38 0.59 10.15
N LYS A 207 -14.19 -0.03 10.14
CA LYS A 207 -13.83 -0.98 9.07
C LYS A 207 -12.93 -2.14 9.51
N CYS A 208 -12.45 -2.17 10.76
CA CYS A 208 -11.67 -3.30 11.31
C CYS A 208 -12.49 -4.30 12.16
N ALA A 209 -13.83 -4.26 12.12
CA ALA A 209 -14.69 -5.15 12.94
C ALA A 209 -15.59 -6.07 12.10
N LYS A 210 -15.13 -6.51 10.94
CA LYS A 210 -15.71 -7.65 10.21
C LYS A 210 -14.58 -8.60 9.83
N GLY A 211 -14.16 -9.40 10.80
CA GLY A 211 -13.03 -10.32 10.71
C GLY A 211 -12.55 -10.81 12.08
N ALA A 212 -13.44 -10.82 13.07
CA ALA A 212 -13.29 -11.54 14.33
C ALA A 212 -14.54 -12.42 14.49
#